data_AF-A0AAN8KC51-F1
#
_entry.id   AF-A0AAN8KC51-F1
#
_cell.length_a   1.000
_cell.length_b   1.000
_cell.length_c   1.000
_cell.angle_alpha   90.00
_cell.angle_beta   90.00
_cell.angle_gamma   90.00
#
_symmetry.space_group_name_H-M   'P 1'
#
loop_
_entity.id
_entity.type
_entity.pdbx_description
1 polymer ?
#
loop_
_entity_poly.entity_id
_entity_poly.type
_entity_poly.pdbx_seq_one_letter_code
_entity_poly.pdbx_strand_id
1 'polypeptide(L)'
;MERWVCPNDRQLALRAKLGTGWSVHTNRMSSFQKAKQLNLDEQEQIMRVMQRAEYLDQSEQERIGRLVEKLDNMKKNCIGNGTTQCVLCGDEFGLLGSSPTFCDDCKKAVCSKCGVDTINSARQPLWLCKICSEHREVG
;
A
#
# COMPACT_ATOMS: atom_id res chain seq x y z
N MET A 1 23.26 26.23 -4.08
CA MET A 1 21.80 26.17 -4.27
C MET A 1 21.30 24.96 -3.49
N GLU A 2 20.68 25.17 -2.35
CA GLU A 2 20.10 24.06 -1.57
C GLU A 2 18.89 23.49 -2.30
N ARG A 3 18.90 22.17 -2.48
CA ARG A 3 17.85 21.41 -3.15
C ARG A 3 16.66 21.32 -2.20
N TRP A 4 15.51 21.81 -2.64
CA TRP A 4 14.27 21.69 -1.87
C TRP A 4 13.87 20.22 -1.71
N VAL A 5 13.51 19.83 -0.48
CA VAL A 5 13.04 18.49 -0.12
C VAL A 5 11.67 18.62 0.55
N CYS A 6 10.72 17.79 0.13
CA CYS A 6 9.35 17.82 0.64
C CYS A 6 9.32 17.36 2.12
N PRO A 7 8.69 18.12 3.05
CA PRO A 7 8.60 17.72 4.45
C PRO A 7 7.68 16.51 4.68
N ASN A 8 7.83 15.85 5.83
CA ASN A 8 6.99 14.72 6.27
C ASN A 8 5.54 15.16 6.58
N ASP A 9 4.55 14.43 6.07
CA ASP A 9 3.10 14.68 6.19
C ASP A 9 2.61 14.98 7.61
N ARG A 10 3.19 14.33 8.64
CA ARG A 10 2.80 14.58 10.03
C ARG A 10 3.30 15.94 10.55
N GLN A 11 4.45 16.39 10.07
CA GLN A 11 5.02 17.71 10.39
C GLN A 11 4.35 18.84 9.60
N LEU A 12 3.86 18.55 8.39
CA LEU A 12 2.92 19.43 7.68
C LEU A 12 1.62 19.55 8.49
N ALA A 13 1.02 18.42 8.85
CA ALA A 13 -0.26 18.39 9.54
C ALA A 13 -0.23 19.20 10.86
N LEU A 14 0.84 19.12 11.65
CA LEU A 14 0.93 19.85 12.92
C LEU A 14 1.13 21.37 12.77
N ARG A 15 1.95 21.81 11.81
CA ARG A 15 2.20 23.24 11.58
C ARG A 15 0.97 23.96 11.04
N ALA A 16 0.15 23.24 10.27
CA ALA A 16 -1.19 23.67 9.89
C ALA A 16 -2.07 23.91 11.13
N LYS A 17 -2.09 22.95 12.06
CA LYS A 17 -2.94 22.94 13.26
C LYS A 17 -2.63 24.10 14.22
N LEU A 18 -1.38 24.57 14.25
CA LEU A 18 -0.91 25.65 15.15
C LEU A 18 -0.82 27.03 14.49
N GLY A 19 -1.21 27.17 13.21
CA GLY A 19 -1.20 28.47 12.52
C GLY A 19 0.19 29.01 12.17
N THR A 20 1.22 28.16 12.12
CA THR A 20 2.55 28.54 11.63
C THR A 20 2.64 28.31 10.13
N GLY A 21 2.84 29.39 9.35
CA GLY A 21 2.71 29.40 7.89
C GLY A 21 3.66 28.49 7.09
N TRP A 22 3.37 28.38 5.79
CA TRP A 22 3.87 27.31 4.89
C TRP A 22 5.06 27.67 3.99
N SER A 23 5.42 28.94 3.88
CA SER A 23 6.23 29.43 2.76
C SER A 23 7.61 29.92 3.16
N VAL A 24 8.63 29.44 2.43
CA VAL A 24 10.04 29.90 2.47
C VAL A 24 10.22 31.31 1.85
N HIS A 25 9.14 31.96 1.36
CA HIS A 25 9.19 33.23 0.62
C HIS A 25 8.39 34.39 1.24
N THR A 26 8.11 34.40 2.54
CA THR A 26 7.37 35.51 3.18
C THR A 26 8.19 36.80 3.37
N ASN A 27 9.49 36.81 3.09
CA ASN A 27 10.35 37.96 3.39
C ASN A 27 10.20 39.16 2.41
N ARG A 28 9.21 39.19 1.51
CA ARG A 28 9.02 40.31 0.56
C ARG A 28 7.66 41.02 0.59
N MET A 29 6.76 40.70 1.52
CA MET A 29 5.49 41.42 1.64
C MET A 29 5.15 41.65 3.12
N SER A 30 5.73 42.72 3.66
CA SER A 30 5.52 43.25 5.02
C SER A 30 4.11 43.85 5.24
N SER A 31 3.09 43.41 4.50
CA SER A 31 1.74 44.00 4.55
C SER A 31 0.61 42.97 4.53
N PHE A 32 0.89 41.66 4.59
CA PHE A 32 -0.16 40.69 4.76
C PHE A 32 -0.72 40.77 6.17
N GLN A 33 -2.03 41.05 6.23
CA GLN A 33 -2.84 41.13 7.43
C GLN A 33 -2.45 40.04 8.43
N LYS A 34 -2.20 40.47 9.67
CA LYS A 34 -2.00 39.62 10.86
C LYS A 34 -2.96 38.42 10.74
N ALA A 35 -2.42 37.22 10.59
CA ALA A 35 -3.22 36.01 10.44
C ALA A 35 -4.35 36.03 11.47
N LYS A 36 -5.61 36.09 11.01
CA LYS A 36 -6.77 36.14 11.90
C LYS A 36 -6.68 34.92 12.81
N GLN A 37 -6.46 35.15 14.10
CA GLN A 37 -6.36 34.05 15.05
C GLN A 37 -7.71 33.32 15.06
N LEU A 38 -7.65 32.01 14.84
CA LEU A 38 -8.81 31.14 14.92
C LEU A 38 -9.43 31.29 16.31
N ASN A 39 -10.75 31.43 16.37
CA ASN A 39 -11.43 31.41 17.65
C ASN A 39 -11.48 29.97 18.21
N LEU A 40 -11.84 29.82 19.48
CA LEU A 40 -11.82 28.53 20.16
C LEU A 40 -12.74 27.49 19.49
N ASP A 41 -13.89 27.92 18.97
CA ASP A 41 -14.84 27.04 18.30
C ASP A 41 -14.28 26.52 16.97
N GLU A 42 -13.65 27.39 16.17
CA GLU A 42 -12.97 27.02 14.91
C GLU A 42 -11.82 26.05 15.16
N GLN A 43 -11.03 26.30 16.21
CA GLN A 43 -9.95 25.39 16.63
C GLN A 43 -10.51 24.03 17.05
N GLU A 44 -11.61 24.01 17.81
CA GLU A 44 -12.25 22.76 18.22
C GLU A 44 -12.76 21.96 17.01
N GLN A 45 -13.37 22.61 16.02
CA GLN A 45 -13.81 21.93 14.80
C GLN A 45 -12.64 21.31 14.03
N ILE A 46 -11.51 22.02 13.92
CA ILE A 46 -10.30 21.49 13.28
C ILE A 46 -9.79 20.27 14.04
N MET A 47 -9.72 20.36 15.37
CA MET A 47 -9.29 19.24 16.22
C MET A 47 -10.18 18.01 16.04
N ARG A 48 -11.51 18.18 15.93
CA ARG A 48 -12.46 17.08 15.68
C ARG A 48 -12.24 16.41 14.33
N VAL A 49 -12.01 17.19 13.26
CA VAL A 49 -11.71 16.66 11.92
C VAL A 49 -10.44 15.83 11.94
N MET A 50 -9.41 16.31 12.62
CA MET A 50 -8.14 15.59 12.74
C MET A 50 -8.28 14.29 13.50
N GLN A 51 -8.99 14.29 14.62
CA GLN A 51 -9.22 13.07 15.40
C GLN A 51 -9.93 12.01 14.56
N ARG A 52 -10.92 12.43 13.75
CA ARG A 52 -11.58 11.52 12.81
C ARG A 52 -10.62 11.01 11.74
N ALA A 53 -9.79 11.88 11.17
CA ALA A 53 -8.80 11.48 10.17
C ALA A 53 -7.77 10.50 10.75
N GLU A 54 -7.28 10.76 11.96
CA GLU A 54 -6.34 9.89 12.68
C GLU A 54 -6.98 8.54 13.02
N TYR A 55 -8.26 8.52 13.40
CA TYR A 55 -9.00 7.28 13.62
C TYR A 55 -9.13 6.44 12.33
N LEU A 56 -9.47 7.09 11.21
CA LEU A 56 -9.58 6.41 9.91
C LEU A 56 -8.22 5.88 9.45
N ASP A 57 -7.15 6.68 9.60
CA ASP A 57 -5.80 6.28 9.24
C ASP A 57 -5.32 5.08 10.08
N GLN A 58 -5.58 5.10 11.40
CA GLN A 58 -5.28 3.97 12.27
C GLN A 58 -6.04 2.70 11.85
N SER A 59 -7.33 2.83 11.54
CA SER A 59 -8.15 1.70 11.09
C SER A 59 -7.65 1.12 9.76
N GLU A 60 -7.23 1.98 8.84
CA GLU A 60 -6.69 1.57 7.55
C GLU A 60 -5.30 0.93 7.67
N GLN A 61 -4.44 1.47 8.54
CA GLN A 61 -3.14 0.86 8.85
C GLN A 61 -3.31 -0.56 9.41
N GLU A 62 -4.28 -0.78 10.29
CA GLU A 62 -4.59 -2.12 10.80
C GLU A 62 -5.13 -3.05 9.69
N ARG A 63 -5.95 -2.52 8.78
CA ARG A 63 -6.47 -3.29 7.63
C ARG A 63 -5.33 -3.73 6.71
N ILE A 64 -4.46 -2.79 6.31
CA ILE A 64 -3.29 -3.07 5.48
C ILE A 64 -2.33 -4.02 6.21
N GLY A 65 -2.12 -3.83 7.51
CA GLY A 65 -1.28 -4.69 8.34
C GLY A 65 -1.71 -6.16 8.29
N ARG A 66 -3.02 -6.42 8.42
CA ARG A 66 -3.57 -7.79 8.30
C ARG A 66 -3.36 -8.40 6.92
N LEU A 67 -3.49 -7.61 5.85
CA LEU A 67 -3.25 -8.08 4.48
C LEU A 67 -1.77 -8.41 4.23
N VAL A 68 -0.86 -7.56 4.70
CA VAL A 68 0.59 -7.80 4.61
C VAL A 68 0.97 -9.06 5.38
N GLU A 69 0.47 -9.23 6.60
CA GLU A 69 0.74 -10.43 7.42
C GLU A 69 0.22 -11.71 6.74
N LYS A 70 -1.00 -11.69 6.20
CA LYS A 70 -1.55 -12.81 5.44
C LYS A 70 -0.65 -13.17 4.26
N LEU A 71 -0.23 -12.17 3.48
CA LEU A 71 0.63 -12.37 2.32
C LEU A 71 2.00 -12.95 2.71
N ASP A 72 2.62 -12.42 3.77
CA ASP A 72 3.91 -12.90 4.27
C ASP A 72 3.81 -14.34 4.79
N ASN A 73 2.71 -14.69 5.46
CA ASN A 73 2.45 -16.05 5.87
C ASN A 73 2.30 -16.99 4.67
N MET A 74 1.63 -16.58 3.59
CA MET A 74 1.57 -17.39 2.37
C MET A 74 2.95 -17.61 1.75
N LYS A 75 3.79 -16.56 1.69
CA LYS A 75 5.16 -16.65 1.16
C LYS A 75 6.04 -17.61 1.97
N LYS A 76 5.98 -17.53 3.30
CA LYS A 76 6.76 -18.41 4.20
C LYS A 76 6.39 -19.89 4.08
N ASN A 77 5.15 -20.18 3.73
CA ASN A 77 4.66 -21.55 3.57
C ASN A 77 4.91 -22.15 2.17
N CYS A 78 5.56 -21.42 1.26
CA CYS A 78 5.95 -21.95 -0.03
C CYS A 78 7.12 -22.93 0.12
N ILE A 79 7.01 -24.10 -0.48
CA ILE A 79 8.04 -25.15 -0.37
C ILE A 79 8.62 -25.60 -1.71
N GLY A 80 8.04 -25.19 -2.84
CA GLY A 80 8.51 -25.62 -4.17
C GLY A 80 9.46 -24.65 -4.86
N ASN A 81 10.23 -25.17 -5.82
CA ASN A 81 11.22 -24.39 -6.56
C ASN A 81 10.64 -23.54 -7.71
N GLY A 82 9.45 -23.88 -8.21
CA GLY A 82 8.80 -23.21 -9.33
C GLY A 82 9.39 -23.55 -10.71
N THR A 83 10.13 -24.65 -10.83
CA THR A 83 10.69 -25.16 -12.09
C THR A 83 10.22 -26.59 -12.34
N THR A 84 10.68 -27.55 -11.55
CA THR A 84 10.26 -28.97 -11.58
C THR A 84 9.12 -29.26 -10.62
N GLN A 85 8.85 -28.35 -9.69
CA GLN A 85 7.80 -28.44 -8.67
C GLN A 85 6.96 -27.17 -8.64
N CYS A 86 5.69 -27.31 -8.25
CA CYS A 86 4.80 -26.18 -8.00
C CYS A 86 5.40 -25.27 -6.94
N VAL A 87 5.62 -23.99 -7.26
CA VAL A 87 6.22 -23.01 -6.34
C VAL A 87 5.54 -22.94 -4.96
N LEU A 88 4.22 -23.19 -4.90
CA LEU A 88 3.47 -23.08 -3.65
C LEU A 88 3.51 -24.41 -2.86
N CYS A 89 2.93 -25.48 -3.39
CA CYS A 89 2.74 -26.74 -2.66
C CYS A 89 3.88 -27.76 -2.82
N GLY A 90 4.84 -27.54 -3.73
CA GLY A 90 5.93 -28.48 -3.95
C GLY A 90 5.59 -29.72 -4.79
N ASP A 91 4.33 -29.87 -5.25
CA ASP A 91 3.93 -30.99 -6.13
C ASP A 91 4.84 -31.08 -7.35
N GLU A 92 5.32 -32.28 -7.67
CA GLU A 92 6.19 -32.53 -8.82
C GLU A 92 5.44 -32.43 -10.16
N PHE A 93 6.11 -31.87 -11.15
CA PHE A 93 5.70 -31.86 -12.54
C PHE A 93 6.43 -32.95 -13.33
N GLY A 94 5.77 -33.55 -14.31
CA GLY A 94 6.37 -34.60 -15.14
C GLY A 94 5.37 -35.66 -15.59
N LEU A 95 5.87 -36.83 -15.96
CA LEU A 95 5.08 -37.89 -16.60
C LEU A 95 3.88 -38.37 -15.77
N LEU A 96 4.04 -38.43 -14.45
CA LEU A 96 3.00 -38.83 -13.49
C LEU A 96 2.49 -37.65 -12.66
N GLY A 97 3.03 -36.45 -12.91
CA GLY A 97 2.75 -35.24 -12.17
C GLY A 97 1.66 -34.39 -12.82
N SER A 98 1.33 -33.28 -12.16
CA SER A 98 0.47 -32.27 -12.77
C SER A 98 1.18 -31.60 -13.95
N SER A 99 0.44 -31.06 -14.91
CA SER A 99 1.03 -30.16 -15.91
C SER A 99 1.34 -28.80 -15.27
N PRO A 100 2.53 -28.22 -15.54
CA PRO A 100 2.87 -26.90 -15.04
C PRO A 100 2.12 -25.82 -15.82
N THR A 101 1.58 -24.83 -15.12
CA THR A 101 1.17 -23.55 -15.71
C THR A 101 2.00 -22.43 -15.09
N PHE A 102 2.33 -21.39 -15.84
CA PHE A 102 3.25 -20.35 -15.40
C PHE A 102 2.52 -19.10 -14.95
N CYS A 103 2.87 -18.58 -13.77
CA CYS A 103 2.33 -17.33 -13.26
C CYS A 103 2.79 -16.15 -14.13
N ASP A 104 1.86 -15.29 -14.57
CA ASP A 104 2.17 -14.13 -15.39
C ASP A 104 3.02 -13.08 -14.68
N ASP A 105 3.01 -13.05 -13.34
CA ASP A 105 3.79 -12.08 -12.56
C ASP A 105 5.19 -12.60 -12.23
N CYS A 106 5.28 -13.70 -11.49
CA CYS A 106 6.56 -14.21 -10.98
C CYS A 106 7.24 -15.22 -11.90
N LYS A 107 6.59 -15.63 -13.01
CA LYS A 107 7.09 -16.56 -14.02
C LYS A 107 7.47 -17.96 -13.52
N LYS A 108 7.08 -18.30 -12.29
CA LYS A 108 7.28 -19.63 -11.69
C LYS A 108 6.16 -20.60 -12.10
N ALA A 109 6.50 -21.88 -12.16
CA ALA A 109 5.56 -22.95 -12.45
C ALA A 109 4.65 -23.26 -11.24
N VAL A 110 3.37 -23.50 -11.52
CA VAL A 110 2.27 -23.64 -10.56
C VAL A 110 1.35 -24.77 -11.02
N CYS A 111 0.88 -25.61 -10.10
CA CYS A 111 -0.15 -26.61 -10.40
C CYS A 111 -1.54 -25.96 -10.48
N SER A 112 -2.51 -26.63 -11.11
CA SER A 112 -3.88 -26.12 -11.27
C SER A 112 -4.59 -25.77 -9.95
N LYS A 113 -4.24 -26.43 -8.84
CA LYS A 113 -4.81 -26.15 -7.51
C LYS A 113 -4.22 -24.88 -6.85
N CYS A 114 -3.04 -24.47 -7.28
CA CYS A 114 -2.29 -23.35 -6.72
C CYS A 114 -2.31 -22.11 -7.62
N GLY A 115 -2.86 -22.25 -8.84
CA GLY A 115 -3.10 -21.17 -9.79
C GLY A 115 -4.50 -20.58 -9.66
N VAL A 116 -4.66 -19.39 -10.22
CA VAL A 116 -5.90 -18.61 -10.30
C VAL A 116 -5.97 -18.05 -11.72
N ASP A 117 -7.08 -18.34 -12.40
CA ASP A 117 -7.45 -17.67 -13.65
C ASP A 117 -8.21 -16.39 -13.30
N THR A 118 -7.76 -15.26 -13.82
CA THR A 118 -8.33 -13.94 -13.52
C THR A 118 -8.20 -13.02 -14.73
N ILE A 119 -8.68 -11.78 -14.60
CA ILE A 119 -8.58 -10.75 -15.62
C ILE A 119 -7.90 -9.50 -15.07
N ASN A 120 -7.10 -8.83 -15.89
CA ASN A 120 -6.56 -7.53 -15.53
C ASN A 120 -7.58 -6.39 -15.73
N SER A 121 -7.22 -5.17 -15.35
CA SER A 121 -8.05 -3.97 -15.55
C SER A 121 -8.40 -3.69 -17.03
N ALA A 122 -7.60 -4.19 -17.96
CA ALA A 122 -7.84 -4.12 -19.41
C ALA A 122 -8.68 -5.30 -19.94
N ARG A 123 -9.27 -6.13 -19.05
CA ARG A 123 -10.08 -7.32 -19.36
C ARG A 123 -9.32 -8.40 -20.14
N GLN A 124 -8.01 -8.44 -20.02
CA GLN A 124 -7.21 -9.52 -20.60
C GLN A 124 -7.08 -10.67 -19.60
N PRO A 125 -7.17 -11.93 -20.05
CA PRO A 125 -6.98 -13.08 -19.19
C PRO A 125 -5.56 -13.12 -18.63
N LEU A 126 -5.44 -13.51 -17.37
CA LEU A 126 -4.19 -13.68 -16.64
C LEU A 126 -4.24 -14.96 -15.84
N TRP A 127 -3.12 -15.67 -15.83
CA TRP A 127 -2.90 -16.81 -14.95
C TRP A 127 -1.92 -16.45 -13.86
N LEU A 128 -2.35 -16.48 -12.60
CA LEU A 128 -1.52 -16.07 -11.45
C LEU A 128 -1.36 -17.21 -10.46
N CYS A 129 -0.22 -17.27 -9.76
CA CYS A 129 -0.15 -18.05 -8.52
C CYS A 129 -0.98 -17.35 -7.44
N LYS A 130 -1.51 -18.11 -6.47
CA LYS A 130 -2.31 -17.54 -5.37
C LYS A 130 -1.61 -16.39 -4.63
N ILE A 131 -0.28 -16.40 -4.51
CA ILE A 131 0.47 -15.30 -3.88
C ILE A 131 0.45 -14.02 -4.73
N CYS A 132 0.70 -14.13 -6.04
CA CYS A 132 0.67 -12.97 -6.93
C CYS A 132 -0.75 -12.43 -7.08
N SER A 133 -1.76 -13.31 -7.07
CA SER A 133 -3.17 -12.90 -7.02
C SER A 133 -3.46 -12.09 -5.76
N GLU A 134 -3.07 -12.61 -4.58
CA GLU A 134 -3.26 -11.90 -3.30
C GLU A 134 -2.47 -10.59 -3.24
N HIS A 135 -1.25 -10.55 -3.79
CA HIS A 135 -0.41 -9.35 -3.76
C HIS A 135 -1.05 -8.16 -4.52
N ARG A 136 -1.81 -8.44 -5.58
CA ARG A 136 -2.54 -7.42 -6.35
C ARG A 136 -3.70 -6.78 -5.59
N GLU A 137 -4.18 -7.39 -4.50
CA GLU A 137 -5.22 -6.81 -3.64
C GLU A 137 -4.64 -5.86 -2.58
N VAL A 138 -3.32 -5.89 -2.40
CA VAL A 138 -2.59 -5.06 -1.43
C VAL A 138 -2.03 -3.78 -2.07
N GLY A 139 -1.90 -3.74 -3.41
CA GLY A 139 -1.26 -2.66 -4.17
C GLY A 139 -2.22 -1.76 -4.95
#